data_AF-A0A1I7SAN2-F1
#
_entry.id   AF-A0A1I7SAN2-F1
#
_cell.length_a   1.000
_cell.length_b   1.000
_cell.length_c   1.000
_cell.angle_alpha   90.00
_cell.angle_beta   90.00
_cell.angle_gamma   90.00
#
_symmetry.space_group_name_H-M   'P 1'
#
loop_
_entity.id
_entity.type
_entity.pdbx_description
1 polymer ?
#
loop_
_entity_poly.entity_id
_entity_poly.type
_entity_poly.pdbx_seq_one_letter_code
_entity_poly.pdbx_strand_id
1 'polypeptide(L)'
;MWPDKAPRDPANQGNFVSNTIDSFFRYLRNIQRQPVPMQIGIGATGGIVTGYVFTRTSKFFAAILGSTLLILQFFNYRGYIKLNKSQFQQDLDDISDNLRAQFGATRSAVPSSRELDDFVTKNAYLFTGFIGGSLIGYGFA
;
A
#
# COMPACT_ATOMS: atom_id res chain seq x y z
N MET A 1 22.22 -31.02 -30.17
CA MET A 1 21.08 -31.64 -29.46
C MET A 1 20.87 -30.82 -28.19
N TRP A 2 19.85 -29.98 -28.16
CA TRP A 2 19.58 -29.05 -27.05
C TRP A 2 19.12 -29.83 -25.80
N PRO A 3 19.54 -29.47 -24.57
CA PRO A 3 18.94 -30.01 -23.35
C PRO A 3 17.53 -29.43 -23.18
N ASP A 4 16.57 -30.35 -23.11
CA ASP A 4 15.16 -30.09 -22.92
C ASP A 4 14.93 -29.38 -21.58
N LYS A 5 14.26 -28.22 -21.59
CA LYS A 5 13.96 -27.48 -20.36
C LYS A 5 12.79 -28.18 -19.68
N ALA A 6 13.07 -28.81 -18.53
CA ALA A 6 12.06 -29.42 -17.68
C ALA A 6 10.85 -28.48 -17.49
N PRO A 7 9.62 -28.98 -17.63
CA PRO A 7 8.42 -28.19 -17.40
C PRO A 7 8.44 -27.68 -15.96
N ARG A 8 8.30 -26.36 -15.76
CA ARG A 8 8.08 -25.78 -14.44
C ARG A 8 6.67 -26.18 -14.00
N ASP A 9 6.62 -27.25 -13.20
CA ASP A 9 5.40 -27.83 -12.67
C ASP A 9 4.72 -26.87 -11.67
N PRO A 10 3.50 -26.36 -11.96
CA PRO A 10 2.76 -25.49 -11.04
C PRO A 10 2.20 -26.24 -9.82
N ALA A 11 2.22 -27.58 -9.81
CA ALA A 11 1.70 -28.39 -8.70
C ALA A 11 2.58 -28.35 -7.44
N ASN A 12 3.89 -28.06 -7.56
CA ASN A 12 4.78 -28.00 -6.40
C ASN A 12 4.79 -26.62 -5.70
N GLN A 13 4.30 -25.57 -6.37
CA GLN A 13 4.18 -24.24 -5.80
C GLN A 13 2.97 -24.16 -4.84
N GLY A 14 1.87 -24.84 -5.19
CA GLY A 14 0.72 -25.04 -4.32
C GLY A 14 1.06 -25.81 -3.04
N ASN A 15 2.03 -26.73 -3.09
CA ASN A 15 2.46 -27.49 -1.93
C ASN A 15 3.41 -26.70 -1.04
N PHE A 16 4.37 -25.95 -1.62
CA PHE A 16 5.36 -25.19 -0.84
C PHE A 16 4.73 -23.99 -0.10
N VAL A 17 3.90 -23.22 -0.80
CA VAL A 17 3.23 -22.04 -0.22
C VAL A 17 2.19 -22.50 0.80
N SER A 18 1.36 -23.50 0.48
CA SER A 18 0.37 -24.02 1.43
C SER A 18 1.02 -24.69 2.62
N ASN A 19 2.11 -25.47 2.46
CA ASN A 19 2.81 -26.10 3.58
C ASN A 19 3.54 -25.09 4.47
N THR A 20 4.07 -23.99 3.91
CA THR A 20 4.71 -22.91 4.68
C THR A 20 3.68 -22.11 5.45
N ILE A 21 2.56 -21.79 4.80
CA ILE A 21 1.42 -21.09 5.38
C ILE A 21 0.77 -21.96 6.47
N ASP A 22 0.57 -23.26 6.21
CA ASP A 22 0.00 -24.21 7.18
C ASP A 22 0.95 -24.48 8.35
N SER A 23 2.25 -24.55 8.12
CA SER A 23 3.22 -24.71 9.21
C SER A 23 3.19 -23.48 10.12
N PHE A 24 3.22 -22.27 9.53
CA PHE A 24 3.03 -21.03 10.26
C PHE A 24 1.71 -21.07 11.04
N PHE A 25 0.57 -21.35 10.40
CA PHE A 25 -0.73 -21.47 11.07
C PHE A 25 -0.79 -22.54 12.16
N ARG A 26 -0.08 -23.67 12.02
CA ARG A 26 0.01 -24.74 13.04
C ARG A 26 0.87 -24.32 14.23
N TYR A 27 2.00 -23.66 14.03
CA TYR A 27 2.79 -23.07 15.12
C TYR A 27 1.97 -22.02 15.89
N LEU A 28 1.17 -21.24 15.18
CA LEU A 28 0.32 -20.20 15.76
C LEU A 28 -0.89 -20.77 16.50
N ARG A 29 -1.46 -21.88 16.00
CA ARG A 29 -2.56 -22.60 16.65
C ARG A 29 -2.11 -23.33 17.91
N ASN A 30 -0.81 -23.51 18.15
CA ASN A 30 -0.32 -24.14 19.38
C ASN A 30 -0.07 -23.15 20.53
N ILE A 31 -0.18 -21.83 20.28
CA ILE A 31 0.01 -20.73 21.25
C ILE A 31 -1.37 -20.19 21.70
N GLN A 32 -2.31 -21.12 21.96
CA GLN A 32 -3.75 -20.93 22.16
C GLN A 32 -4.15 -20.26 23.49
N ARG A 33 -3.52 -19.12 23.82
CA ARG A 33 -4.12 -18.11 24.69
C ARG A 33 -3.80 -16.73 24.12
N GLN A 34 -4.58 -16.35 23.10
CA GLN A 34 -4.55 -15.08 22.35
C GLN A 34 -3.16 -14.54 21.95
N PRO A 35 -2.63 -14.88 20.75
CA PRO A 35 -1.31 -14.40 20.37
C PRO A 35 -1.38 -13.13 19.51
N VAL A 36 -1.21 -12.00 20.19
CA VAL A 36 -0.74 -10.71 19.64
C VAL A 36 0.35 -10.87 18.55
N PRO A 37 1.35 -11.77 18.66
CA PRO A 37 2.40 -11.94 17.64
C PRO A 37 1.91 -12.33 16.24
N MET A 38 0.81 -13.08 16.12
CA MET A 38 0.28 -13.49 14.82
C MET A 38 -0.35 -12.30 14.07
N GLN A 39 -1.09 -11.48 14.81
CA GLN A 39 -1.71 -10.28 14.23
C GLN A 39 -0.64 -9.29 13.76
N ILE A 40 0.46 -9.15 14.51
CA ILE A 40 1.64 -8.39 14.09
C ILE A 40 2.25 -9.00 12.81
N GLY A 41 2.39 -10.32 12.73
CA GLY A 41 2.99 -11.01 11.59
C GLY A 41 2.24 -10.82 10.27
N ILE A 42 0.90 -10.89 10.30
CA ILE A 42 0.06 -10.61 9.12
C ILE A 42 0.19 -9.14 8.72
N GLY A 43 0.14 -8.23 9.69
CA GLY A 43 0.38 -6.80 9.45
C GLY A 43 1.74 -6.56 8.82
N ALA A 44 2.81 -7.12 9.37
CA ALA A 44 4.19 -6.91 8.95
C ALA A 44 4.48 -7.45 7.54
N THR A 45 3.97 -8.62 7.21
CA THR A 45 4.15 -9.18 5.85
C THR A 45 3.42 -8.34 4.80
N GLY A 46 2.18 -7.92 5.07
CA GLY A 46 1.46 -6.98 4.22
C GLY A 46 2.18 -5.62 4.12
N GLY A 47 2.67 -5.12 5.26
CA GLY A 47 3.42 -3.88 5.36
C GLY A 47 4.67 -3.89 4.48
N ILE A 48 5.51 -4.93 4.58
CA ILE A 48 6.75 -5.05 3.79
C ILE A 48 6.46 -5.01 2.29
N VAL A 49 5.47 -5.77 1.82
CA VAL A 49 5.12 -5.82 0.38
C VAL A 49 4.60 -4.46 -0.09
N THR A 50 3.67 -3.86 0.65
CA THR A 50 3.13 -2.53 0.34
C THR A 50 4.23 -1.46 0.36
N GLY A 51 5.11 -1.46 1.36
CA GLY A 51 6.23 -0.53 1.50
C GLY A 51 7.22 -0.64 0.34
N TYR A 52 7.54 -1.86 -0.10
CA TYR A 52 8.42 -2.09 -1.24
C TYR A 52 7.87 -1.50 -2.55
N VAL A 53 6.58 -1.77 -2.84
CA VAL A 53 5.91 -1.25 -4.04
C VAL A 53 5.78 0.27 -3.95
N PHE A 54 5.36 0.80 -2.80
CA PHE A 54 5.19 2.24 -2.59
C PHE A 54 6.51 3.00 -2.78
N THR A 55 7.62 2.47 -2.28
CA THR A 55 8.94 3.12 -2.42
C THR A 55 9.36 3.23 -3.88
N ARG A 56 9.16 2.16 -4.67
CA ARG A 56 9.48 2.17 -6.10
C ARG A 56 8.63 3.20 -6.84
N THR A 57 7.32 3.22 -6.62
CA THR A 57 6.44 4.13 -7.36
C THR A 57 6.56 5.57 -6.86
N SER A 58 6.87 5.80 -5.58
CA SER A 58 7.02 7.14 -4.99
C SER A 58 8.14 7.95 -5.63
N LYS A 59 9.28 7.32 -5.96
CA LYS A 59 10.39 7.97 -6.68
C LYS A 59 9.95 8.46 -8.06
N PHE A 60 9.15 7.67 -8.79
CA PHE A 60 8.56 8.07 -10.08
C PHE A 60 7.49 9.14 -9.93
N PHE A 61 6.58 9.00 -8.96
CA PHE A 61 5.55 10.01 -8.68
C PHE A 61 6.18 11.35 -8.31
N ALA A 62 7.21 11.36 -7.46
CA ALA A 62 7.95 12.56 -7.11
C ALA A 62 8.65 13.18 -8.33
N ALA A 63 9.25 12.36 -9.21
CA ALA A 63 9.85 12.85 -10.45
C ALA A 63 8.81 13.46 -11.40
N ILE A 64 7.65 12.82 -11.57
CA ILE A 64 6.56 13.31 -12.43
C ILE A 64 5.96 14.60 -11.86
N LEU A 65 5.64 14.61 -10.57
CA LEU A 65 5.08 15.78 -9.88
C LEU A 65 6.09 16.93 -9.84
N GLY A 66 7.37 16.65 -9.61
CA GLY A 66 8.44 17.63 -9.67
C GLY A 66 8.63 18.19 -11.09
N SER A 67 8.65 17.31 -12.09
CA SER A 67 8.80 17.67 -13.50
C SER A 67 7.64 18.53 -13.99
N THR A 68 6.38 18.16 -13.69
CA THR A 68 5.21 18.94 -14.09
C THR A 68 5.19 20.33 -13.45
N LEU A 69 5.55 20.42 -12.15
CA LEU A 69 5.59 21.70 -11.44
C LEU A 69 6.73 22.60 -11.93
N LEU A 70 7.91 22.05 -12.25
CA LEU A 70 9.05 22.82 -12.77
C LEU A 70 8.73 23.45 -14.13
N ILE A 71 8.16 22.66 -15.05
CA ILE A 71 7.75 23.13 -16.38
C ILE A 71 6.68 24.24 -16.22
N LEU A 72 5.70 24.03 -15.35
CA LEU A 72 4.64 24.98 -15.10
C LEU A 72 5.14 26.32 -14.53
N GLN A 73 6.10 26.28 -13.60
CA GLN A 73 6.75 27.49 -13.08
C GLN A 73 7.53 28.23 -14.17
N PHE A 74 8.26 27.50 -15.03
CA PHE A 74 9.00 28.09 -16.16
C PHE A 74 8.07 28.78 -17.18
N PHE A 75 6.92 28.18 -17.49
CA PHE A 75 5.90 28.78 -18.36
C PHE A 75 5.27 30.05 -17.76
N ASN A 76 5.03 30.05 -16.44
CA ASN A 76 4.45 31.21 -15.75
C ASN A 76 5.45 32.38 -15.72
N TYR A 77 6.74 32.13 -15.47
CA TYR A 77 7.78 33.17 -15.43
C TYR A 77 8.04 33.82 -16.80
N ARG A 78 7.90 33.09 -17.91
CA ARG A 78 8.05 33.59 -19.29
C ARG A 78 6.80 34.30 -19.84
N GLY A 79 5.70 34.35 -19.08
CA GLY A 79 4.48 35.11 -19.43
C GLY A 79 3.54 34.44 -20.45
N TYR A 80 3.71 33.15 -20.75
CA TYR A 80 2.90 32.46 -21.77
C TYR A 80 1.56 31.90 -21.25
N ILE A 81 1.42 31.60 -19.96
CA ILE A 81 0.19 31.02 -19.39
C ILE A 81 -0.08 31.65 -18.03
N LYS A 82 -1.15 32.45 -17.92
CA LYS A 82 -1.69 32.87 -16.62
C LYS A 82 -2.38 31.67 -15.98
N LEU A 83 -1.72 31.05 -15.00
CA LEU A 83 -2.32 30.01 -14.17
C LEU A 83 -3.58 30.55 -13.49
N ASN A 84 -4.75 30.15 -13.97
CA ASN A 84 -6.01 30.59 -13.41
C ASN A 84 -6.30 29.78 -12.15
N LYS A 85 -5.92 30.34 -10.99
CA LYS A 85 -6.04 29.66 -9.70
C LYS A 85 -7.47 29.23 -9.37
N SER A 86 -8.49 29.97 -9.87
CA SER A 86 -9.90 29.63 -9.64
C SER A 86 -10.32 28.35 -10.38
N GLN A 87 -9.88 28.15 -11.63
CA GLN A 87 -10.17 26.93 -12.38
C GLN A 87 -9.42 25.73 -11.80
N PHE A 88 -8.14 25.93 -11.43
CA PHE A 88 -7.38 24.86 -10.76
C PHE A 88 -7.99 24.46 -9.42
N GLN A 89 -8.50 25.41 -8.63
CA GLN A 89 -9.22 25.10 -7.38
C GLN A 89 -10.53 24.36 -7.65
N GLN A 90 -11.31 24.76 -8.66
CA GLN A 90 -12.54 24.06 -9.04
C GLN A 90 -12.26 22.63 -9.51
N ASP A 91 -11.24 22.42 -10.36
CA ASP A 91 -10.84 21.08 -10.80
C ASP A 91 -10.38 20.21 -9.62
N LEU A 92 -9.65 20.80 -8.65
CA LEU A 92 -9.24 20.10 -7.44
C LEU A 92 -10.43 19.76 -6.53
N ASP A 93 -11.39 20.66 -6.40
CA ASP A 93 -12.61 20.43 -5.62
C ASP A 93 -13.49 19.36 -6.27
N ASP A 94 -13.66 19.39 -7.60
CA ASP A 94 -14.38 18.36 -8.35
C ASP A 94 -13.68 17.00 -8.23
N ILE A 95 -12.36 16.94 -8.32
CA ILE A 95 -11.60 15.70 -8.09
C ILE A 95 -11.79 15.24 -6.64
N SER A 96 -11.67 16.14 -5.66
CA SER A 96 -11.89 15.85 -4.25
C SER A 96 -13.29 15.29 -4.00
N ASP A 97 -14.32 15.87 -4.60
CA ASP A 97 -15.71 15.45 -4.44
C ASP A 97 -16.00 14.13 -5.13
N ASN A 98 -15.43 13.90 -6.32
CA ASN A 98 -15.50 12.60 -6.99
C ASN A 98 -14.78 11.51 -6.20
N LEU A 99 -13.62 11.81 -5.61
CA LEU A 99 -12.92 10.89 -4.72
C LEU A 99 -13.76 10.63 -3.46
N ARG A 100 -14.32 11.67 -2.83
CA ARG A 100 -15.22 11.51 -1.68
C ARG A 100 -16.46 10.70 -2.02
N ALA A 101 -17.01 10.84 -3.22
CA ALA A 101 -18.16 10.06 -3.68
C ALA A 101 -17.78 8.58 -3.91
N GLN A 102 -16.67 8.30 -4.60
CA GLN A 102 -16.22 6.93 -4.89
C GLN A 102 -15.73 6.19 -3.63
N PHE A 103 -14.92 6.87 -2.81
CA PHE A 103 -14.39 6.29 -1.57
C PHE A 103 -15.43 6.33 -0.43
N GLY A 104 -16.32 7.33 -0.40
CA GLY A 104 -17.39 7.45 0.60
C GLY A 104 -18.60 6.54 0.36
N ALA A 105 -18.88 6.15 -0.89
CA ALA A 105 -19.85 5.10 -1.20
C ALA A 105 -19.29 3.68 -0.96
N THR A 106 -17.96 3.53 -0.91
CA THR A 106 -17.28 2.30 -0.47
C THR A 106 -17.28 2.21 1.06
N ARG A 107 -18.48 2.24 1.65
CA ARG A 107 -18.76 2.22 3.11
C ARG A 107 -18.22 0.99 3.87
N SER A 108 -17.57 0.04 3.19
CA SER A 108 -16.93 -1.12 3.82
C SER A 108 -15.39 -1.06 3.84
N ALA A 109 -14.75 -0.09 3.19
CA ALA A 109 -13.28 -0.02 3.14
C ALA A 109 -12.66 1.16 3.90
N VAL A 110 -13.40 2.24 4.13
CA VAL A 110 -12.95 3.38 4.95
C VAL A 110 -13.91 3.53 6.14
N PRO A 111 -13.56 2.96 7.32
CA PRO A 111 -14.38 3.10 8.52
C PRO A 111 -14.48 4.57 8.92
N SER A 112 -15.57 4.96 9.61
CA SER A 112 -15.70 6.31 10.16
C SER A 112 -14.53 6.60 11.12
N SER A 113 -14.13 7.87 11.32
CA SER A 113 -12.99 8.19 12.19
C SER A 113 -13.07 7.58 13.60
N ARG A 114 -14.29 7.40 14.13
CA ARG A 114 -14.53 6.74 15.43
C ARG A 114 -14.34 5.22 15.36
N GLU A 115 -14.78 4.60 14.28
CA GLU A 115 -14.54 3.19 14.04
C GLU A 115 -13.06 2.95 13.73
N LEU A 116 -12.41 3.81 12.94
CA LEU A 116 -10.98 3.77 12.70
C LEU A 116 -10.19 3.83 14.02
N ASP A 117 -10.52 4.75 14.92
CA ASP A 117 -9.86 4.81 16.24
C ASP A 117 -10.11 3.54 17.06
N ASP A 118 -11.33 3.01 17.05
CA ASP A 118 -11.67 1.77 17.75
C ASP A 118 -10.97 0.54 17.11
N PHE A 119 -10.87 0.49 15.78
CA PHE A 119 -10.18 -0.55 15.02
C PHE A 119 -8.66 -0.48 15.19
N VAL A 120 -8.08 0.72 15.17
CA VAL A 120 -6.64 0.95 15.41
C VAL A 120 -6.31 0.62 16.86
N THR A 121 -7.15 0.99 17.82
CA THR A 121 -6.92 0.65 19.23
C THR A 121 -7.08 -0.85 19.49
N LYS A 122 -8.10 -1.50 18.89
CA LYS A 122 -8.35 -2.94 19.04
C LYS A 122 -7.37 -3.81 18.25
N ASN A 123 -6.85 -3.32 17.12
CA ASN A 123 -5.90 -4.04 16.25
C ASN A 123 -4.54 -3.34 16.21
N ALA A 124 -4.19 -2.62 17.29
CA ALA A 124 -2.98 -1.81 17.38
C ALA A 124 -1.73 -2.63 17.04
N TYR A 125 -1.72 -3.90 17.42
CA TYR A 125 -0.65 -4.84 17.12
C TYR A 125 -0.54 -5.16 15.62
N LEU A 126 -1.65 -5.35 14.91
CA LEU A 126 -1.63 -5.53 13.46
C LEU A 126 -1.14 -4.26 12.75
N PHE A 127 -1.66 -3.09 13.15
CA PHE A 127 -1.24 -1.81 12.58
C PHE A 127 0.22 -1.49 12.88
N THR A 128 0.69 -1.79 14.09
CA THR A 128 2.11 -1.65 14.48
C THR A 128 2.98 -2.57 13.64
N GLY A 129 2.55 -3.81 13.42
CA GLY A 129 3.22 -4.74 12.51
C GLY A 129 3.24 -4.21 11.09
N PHE A 130 2.13 -3.69 10.58
CA PHE A 130 2.02 -3.12 9.24
C PHE A 130 2.90 -1.90 9.02
N ILE A 131 2.86 -0.93 9.94
CA ILE A 131 3.71 0.26 9.87
C ILE A 131 5.18 -0.13 9.99
N GLY A 132 5.53 -0.98 10.96
CA GLY A 132 6.90 -1.48 11.14
C GLY A 132 7.41 -2.25 9.92
N GLY A 133 6.58 -3.14 9.37
CA GLY A 133 6.87 -3.89 8.16
C GLY A 133 7.01 -2.99 6.94
N SER A 134 6.14 -1.98 6.79
CA SER A 134 6.21 -1.02 5.68
C SER A 134 7.48 -0.17 5.72
N LEU A 135 7.91 0.27 6.91
CA LEU A 135 9.18 0.97 7.08
C LEU A 135 10.39 0.09 6.77
N ILE A 136 10.36 -1.18 7.18
CA ILE A 136 11.40 -2.15 6.81
C ILE A 136 11.40 -2.36 5.28
N GLY A 137 10.23 -2.55 4.67
CA GLY A 137 10.09 -2.67 3.21
C GLY A 137 10.57 -1.43 2.45
N TYR A 138 10.40 -0.24 3.03
CA TYR A 138 10.94 1.01 2.52
C TYR A 138 12.47 1.08 2.63
N GLY A 139 13.04 0.63 3.75
CA GLY A 139 14.50 0.61 3.97
C GLY A 139 15.26 -0.40 3.09
N PHE A 140 14.60 -1.47 2.64
CA PHE A 140 15.17 -2.47 1.72
C PHE A 140 14.98 -2.12 0.22
N ALA A 141 14.30 -1.02 -0.13
CA ALA A 141 13.91 -0.66 -1.51
C ALA A 141 14.67 0.53 -2.14
#